data_AF-A0A439IJ19-F1
#
_entry.id   AF-A0A439IJ19-F1
#
_cell.length_a   1.000
_cell.length_b   1.000
_cell.length_c   1.000
_cell.angle_alpha   90.00
_cell.angle_beta   90.00
_cell.angle_gamma   90.00
#
_symmetry.space_group_name_H-M   'P 1'
#
loop_
_entity.id
_entity.type
_entity.pdbx_description
1 polymer ?
#
loop_
_entity_poly.entity_id
_entity_poly.type
_entity_poly.pdbx_seq_one_letter_code
_entity_poly.pdbx_strand_id
1 'polypeptide(L)'
;MRTCLTPLALTVLIWSMSGACADQAAVVLANKSWLAFRCSYYANAMSGGADEGKRLRQMGYLFGKKYLAAADAGRVKDSELLDIPRSFIYPGPSHDYILGAVSVFAMDMEGAQGHMNDLAAWAGAEYIKRNCKYL
;
A
#
# COMPACT_ATOMS: atom_id res chain seq x y z
N MET A 1 -5.78 40.24 -3.04
CA MET A 1 -5.74 40.71 -4.44
C MET A 1 -4.37 41.32 -4.70
N ARG A 2 -3.51 40.68 -5.50
CA ARG A 2 -2.28 41.29 -6.03
C ARG A 2 -2.12 40.86 -7.48
N THR A 3 -2.08 41.88 -8.34
CA THR A 3 -1.96 41.85 -9.79
C THR A 3 -0.53 41.51 -10.21
N CYS A 4 -0.38 40.56 -11.14
CA CYS A 4 0.86 40.34 -11.88
C CYS A 4 0.87 41.22 -13.13
N LEU A 5 1.80 42.17 -13.18
CA LEU A 5 2.19 42.90 -14.40
C LEU A 5 3.02 41.97 -15.29
N THR A 6 2.59 41.79 -16.53
CA THR A 6 3.38 41.18 -17.61
C THR A 6 4.19 42.26 -18.35
N PRO A 7 5.42 41.93 -18.78
CA PRO A 7 5.87 42.39 -20.08
C PRO A 7 6.29 41.24 -20.99
N LEU A 8 6.29 41.59 -22.28
CA LEU A 8 6.38 40.77 -23.48
C LEU A 8 7.63 39.89 -23.61
N ALA A 9 7.36 38.68 -24.09
CA ALA A 9 8.07 37.91 -25.13
C ALA A 9 9.59 37.69 -25.00
N LEU A 10 9.93 36.56 -24.37
CA LEU A 10 11.14 35.78 -24.70
C LEU A 10 10.69 34.32 -24.87
N THR A 11 11.10 33.68 -25.97
CA THR A 11 10.86 32.25 -26.27
C THR A 11 11.53 31.37 -25.22
N VAL A 12 10.84 31.15 -24.11
CA VAL A 12 11.21 30.14 -23.12
C VAL A 12 10.61 28.83 -23.61
N LEU A 13 11.48 27.85 -23.87
CA LEU A 13 11.14 26.44 -23.86
C LEU A 13 10.37 26.20 -22.55
N ILE A 14 9.04 26.16 -22.63
CA ILE A 14 8.18 25.68 -21.57
C ILE A 14 8.46 24.18 -21.52
N TRP A 15 9.59 23.83 -20.90
CA TRP A 15 9.66 22.62 -20.12
C TRP A 15 8.52 22.78 -19.14
N SER A 16 7.40 22.12 -19.46
CA SER A 16 6.37 21.83 -18.50
C SER A 16 7.06 21.07 -17.38
N MET A 17 7.65 21.81 -16.44
CA MET A 17 7.80 21.36 -15.07
C MET A 17 6.38 21.23 -14.56
N SER A 18 5.73 20.16 -15.00
CA SER A 18 4.75 19.45 -14.21
C SER A 18 5.50 19.11 -12.93
N GLY A 19 5.52 20.06 -11.98
CA GLY A 19 5.85 19.75 -10.62
C GLY A 19 4.92 18.60 -10.27
N ALA A 20 5.49 17.41 -10.14
CA ALA A 20 4.75 16.24 -9.73
C ALA A 20 4.18 16.58 -8.36
N CYS A 21 2.93 17.03 -8.34
CA CYS A 21 2.22 17.23 -7.10
C CYS A 21 2.11 15.83 -6.51
N ALA A 22 2.62 15.67 -5.29
CA ALA A 22 2.62 14.38 -4.62
C ALA A 22 1.19 13.86 -4.54
N ASP A 23 1.01 12.62 -4.99
CA ASP A 23 -0.31 12.01 -5.02
C ASP A 23 -0.56 11.34 -3.68
N GLN A 24 -1.20 12.06 -2.77
CA GLN A 24 -1.61 11.49 -1.48
C GLN A 24 -2.53 10.28 -1.66
N ALA A 25 -3.21 10.14 -2.80
CA ALA A 25 -3.96 8.94 -3.12
C ALA A 25 -3.04 7.72 -3.35
N ALA A 26 -1.80 7.92 -3.82
CA ALA A 26 -0.81 6.84 -3.97
C ALA A 26 -0.36 6.30 -2.61
N VAL A 27 -0.08 7.16 -1.62
CA VAL A 27 0.30 6.74 -0.25
C VAL A 27 -0.81 5.90 0.39
N VAL A 28 -2.06 6.30 0.17
CA VAL A 28 -3.23 5.53 0.62
C VAL A 28 -3.24 4.11 0.02
N LEU A 29 -2.75 3.92 -1.20
CA LEU A 29 -2.66 2.59 -1.82
C LEU A 29 -1.62 1.70 -1.15
N ALA A 30 -0.49 2.22 -0.67
CA ALA A 30 0.48 1.44 0.11
C ALA A 30 -0.15 0.91 1.40
N ASN A 31 -0.86 1.78 2.12
CA ASN A 31 -1.56 1.40 3.34
C ASN A 31 -2.70 0.39 3.09
N LYS A 32 -3.49 0.60 2.03
CA LYS A 32 -4.52 -0.37 1.61
C LYS A 32 -3.92 -1.71 1.20
N SER A 33 -2.78 -1.70 0.51
CA SER A 33 -2.06 -2.91 0.12
C SER A 33 -1.66 -3.73 1.35
N TRP A 34 -1.03 -3.06 2.32
CA TRP A 34 -0.62 -3.67 3.59
C TRP A 34 -1.79 -4.26 4.37
N LEU A 35 -2.86 -3.47 4.56
CA LEU A 35 -4.05 -3.93 5.25
C LEU A 35 -4.69 -5.12 4.53
N ALA A 36 -4.78 -5.11 3.20
CA ALA A 36 -5.35 -6.20 2.43
C ALA A 36 -4.49 -7.49 2.53
N PHE A 37 -3.16 -7.40 2.48
CA PHE A 37 -2.29 -8.56 2.72
C PHE A 37 -2.44 -9.12 4.13
N ARG A 38 -2.50 -8.24 5.14
CA ARG A 38 -2.71 -8.67 6.52
C ARG A 38 -4.08 -9.30 6.74
N CYS A 39 -5.14 -8.70 6.19
CA CYS A 39 -6.49 -9.25 6.23
C CYS A 39 -6.59 -10.58 5.48
N SER A 40 -5.87 -10.73 4.37
CA SER A 40 -5.75 -12.02 3.67
C SER A 40 -5.17 -13.10 4.56
N TYR A 41 -4.15 -12.77 5.36
CA TYR A 41 -3.57 -13.71 6.32
C TYR A 41 -4.62 -14.18 7.34
N TYR A 42 -5.33 -13.25 7.99
CA TYR A 42 -6.38 -13.61 8.95
C TYR A 42 -7.51 -14.41 8.30
N ALA A 43 -8.00 -14.00 7.13
CA ALA A 43 -9.04 -14.72 6.41
C ALA A 43 -8.61 -16.17 6.08
N ASN A 44 -7.37 -16.39 5.63
CA ASN A 44 -6.87 -17.74 5.36
C ASN A 44 -6.76 -18.61 6.62
N ALA A 45 -6.57 -18.01 7.80
CA ALA A 45 -6.52 -18.73 9.07
C ALA A 45 -7.92 -19.09 9.62
N MET A 46 -8.98 -18.42 9.15
CA MET A 46 -10.36 -18.74 9.52
C MET A 46 -10.87 -19.99 8.78
N SER A 47 -11.74 -20.75 9.43
CA SER A 47 -12.43 -21.87 8.79
C SER A 47 -13.27 -21.38 7.59
N GLY A 48 -13.04 -21.97 6.41
CA GLY A 48 -13.74 -21.59 5.17
C GLY A 48 -13.32 -20.25 4.56
N GLY A 49 -12.30 -19.57 5.09
CA GLY A 49 -11.90 -18.23 4.64
C GLY A 49 -10.93 -18.20 3.44
N ALA A 50 -10.64 -19.34 2.81
CA ALA A 50 -9.64 -19.43 1.74
C ALA A 50 -9.93 -18.53 0.52
N ASP A 51 -11.18 -18.49 0.05
CA ASP A 51 -11.56 -17.66 -1.10
C ASP A 51 -11.49 -16.17 -0.79
N GLU A 52 -11.94 -15.78 0.41
CA GLU A 52 -11.81 -14.40 0.90
C GLU A 52 -10.34 -14.01 1.08
N GLY A 53 -9.52 -14.92 1.63
CA GLY A 53 -8.09 -14.77 1.72
C GLY A 53 -7.44 -14.54 0.36
N LYS A 54 -7.87 -15.28 -0.67
CA LYS A 54 -7.40 -15.09 -2.06
C LYS A 54 -7.83 -13.74 -2.62
N ARG A 55 -9.10 -13.33 -2.46
CA ARG A 55 -9.62 -12.02 -2.89
C ARG A 55 -8.80 -10.87 -2.30
N LEU A 56 -8.60 -10.91 -0.98
CA LEU A 56 -7.85 -9.89 -0.24
C LEU A 56 -6.37 -9.86 -0.65
N ARG A 57 -5.75 -11.01 -0.92
CA ARG A 57 -4.37 -11.07 -1.43
C ARG A 57 -4.25 -10.39 -2.80
N GLN A 58 -5.19 -10.67 -3.70
CA GLN A 58 -5.22 -10.05 -5.02
C GLN A 58 -5.40 -8.54 -4.94
N MET A 59 -6.27 -8.05 -4.06
CA MET A 59 -6.42 -6.62 -3.81
C MET A 59 -5.15 -5.98 -3.25
N GLY A 60 -4.50 -6.64 -2.28
CA GLY A 60 -3.23 -6.18 -1.74
C GLY A 60 -2.19 -5.97 -2.83
N TYR A 61 -2.08 -6.96 -3.72
CA TYR A 61 -1.21 -6.89 -4.89
C TYR A 61 -1.58 -5.77 -5.86
N LEU A 62 -2.86 -5.59 -6.17
CA LEU A 62 -3.34 -4.53 -7.08
C LEU A 62 -3.08 -3.12 -6.54
N PHE A 63 -3.35 -2.88 -5.26
CA PHE A 63 -3.07 -1.58 -4.63
C PHE A 63 -1.57 -1.33 -4.57
N GLY A 64 -0.79 -2.32 -4.19
CA GLY A 64 0.66 -2.21 -4.08
C GLY A 64 1.32 -1.92 -5.43
N LYS A 65 0.89 -2.59 -6.51
CA LYS A 65 1.37 -2.31 -7.87
C LYS A 65 1.11 -0.87 -8.31
N LYS A 66 -0.08 -0.34 -8.02
CA LYS A 66 -0.42 1.04 -8.35
C LYS A 66 0.43 2.04 -7.56
N TYR A 67 0.69 1.76 -6.29
CA TYR A 67 1.60 2.55 -5.47
C TYR A 67 3.03 2.54 -6.03
N LEU A 68 3.61 1.37 -6.31
CA LEU A 68 4.98 1.26 -6.82
C LEU A 68 5.13 1.94 -8.18
N ALA A 69 4.13 1.82 -9.07
CA ALA A 69 4.13 2.55 -10.34
C ALA A 69 4.08 4.08 -10.16
N ALA A 70 3.37 4.57 -9.14
CA ALA A 70 3.36 6.01 -8.82
C ALA A 70 4.69 6.47 -8.22
N ALA A 71 5.31 5.64 -7.38
CA ALA A 71 6.63 5.91 -6.80
C ALA A 71 7.71 5.97 -7.90
N ASP A 72 7.75 5.00 -8.82
CA ASP A 72 8.68 5.00 -9.96
C ASP A 72 8.51 6.23 -10.86
N ALA A 73 7.27 6.72 -10.98
CA ALA A 73 6.95 7.93 -11.74
C ALA A 73 7.26 9.24 -10.98
N GLY A 74 7.89 9.16 -9.79
CA GLY A 74 8.23 10.33 -8.96
C GLY A 74 7.01 11.05 -8.38
N ARG A 75 5.86 10.37 -8.25
CA ARG A 75 4.60 10.95 -7.74
C ARG A 75 4.41 10.75 -6.23
N VAL A 76 5.40 10.16 -5.56
CA VAL A 76 5.43 9.98 -4.11
C VAL A 76 6.66 10.74 -3.58
N LYS A 77 6.47 11.60 -2.58
CA LYS A 77 7.57 12.36 -1.96
C LYS A 77 8.24 11.55 -0.85
N ASP A 78 9.51 11.84 -0.59
CA ASP A 78 10.28 11.19 0.48
C ASP A 78 9.61 11.33 1.86
N SER A 79 9.01 12.48 2.16
CA SER A 79 8.27 12.69 3.41
C SER A 79 7.07 11.75 3.56
N GLU A 80 6.44 11.37 2.46
CA GLU A 80 5.32 10.43 2.44
C GLU A 80 5.77 8.98 2.62
N LEU A 81 7.03 8.68 2.30
CA LEU A 81 7.64 7.37 2.59
C LEU A 81 7.80 7.12 4.11
N LEU A 82 7.61 8.14 4.96
CA LEU A 82 7.56 7.95 6.41
C LEU A 82 6.21 7.37 6.88
N ASP A 83 5.15 7.57 6.09
CA ASP A 83 3.79 7.13 6.38
C ASP A 83 3.43 5.78 5.73
N ILE A 84 4.35 5.22 4.93
CA ILE A 84 4.19 3.88 4.35
C ILE A 84 4.80 2.81 5.27
N PRO A 85 4.29 1.57 5.21
CA PRO A 85 4.95 0.45 5.85
C PRO A 85 6.40 0.31 5.34
N ARG A 86 7.36 0.22 6.28
CA ARG A 86 8.82 0.15 5.98
C ARG A 86 9.17 -0.93 4.95
N SER A 87 8.39 -2.01 4.88
CA SER A 87 8.54 -3.09 3.89
C SER A 87 8.48 -2.64 2.44
N PHE A 88 7.79 -1.53 2.12
CA PHE A 88 7.77 -0.95 0.78
C PHE A 88 9.05 -0.19 0.41
N ILE A 89 9.86 0.18 1.41
CA ILE A 89 11.15 0.87 1.22
C ILE A 89 12.25 -0.16 0.85
N TYR A 90 11.95 -1.46 0.97
CA TYR A 90 12.89 -2.51 0.63
C TYR A 90 13.15 -2.54 -0.89
N PRO A 91 14.41 -2.34 -1.34
CA PRO A 91 14.73 -2.42 -2.75
C PRO A 91 14.67 -3.88 -3.23
N GLY A 92 14.16 -4.09 -4.43
CA GLY A 92 14.04 -5.41 -5.03
C GLY A 92 14.16 -5.37 -6.55
N PRO A 93 14.43 -6.52 -7.19
CA PRO A 93 14.63 -6.61 -8.64
C PRO A 93 13.36 -6.35 -9.47
N SER A 94 12.18 -6.38 -8.85
CA SER A 94 10.89 -6.12 -9.51
C SER A 94 9.81 -5.72 -8.51
N HIS A 95 8.72 -5.13 -8.98
CA HIS A 95 7.54 -4.86 -8.15
C HIS A 95 6.97 -6.13 -7.54
N ASP A 96 6.93 -7.23 -8.29
CA ASP A 96 6.38 -8.50 -7.80
C ASP A 96 7.21 -9.06 -6.65
N TYR A 97 8.54 -8.92 -6.73
CA TYR A 97 9.43 -9.27 -5.62
C TYR A 97 9.15 -8.41 -4.38
N ILE A 98 9.08 -7.08 -4.55
CA ILE A 98 8.82 -6.14 -3.44
C ILE A 98 7.48 -6.46 -2.80
N LEU A 99 6.42 -6.67 -3.59
CA LEU A 99 5.08 -6.99 -3.10
C LEU A 99 5.01 -8.38 -2.46
N GLY A 100 5.79 -9.35 -2.96
CA GLY A 100 5.98 -10.64 -2.30
C GLY A 100 6.54 -10.46 -0.89
N ALA A 101 7.62 -9.70 -0.75
CA ALA A 101 8.23 -9.39 0.55
C ALA A 101 7.25 -8.64 1.48
N VAL A 102 6.59 -7.58 0.98
CA VAL A 102 5.56 -6.84 1.72
C VAL A 102 4.46 -7.78 2.23
N SER A 103 4.00 -8.71 1.39
CA SER A 103 2.94 -9.65 1.78
C SER A 103 3.35 -10.57 2.94
N VAL A 104 4.63 -10.95 2.99
CA VAL A 104 5.20 -11.74 4.09
C VAL A 104 5.33 -10.89 5.35
N PHE A 105 5.86 -9.66 5.24
CA PHE A 105 5.98 -8.75 6.39
C PHE A 105 4.64 -8.30 6.96
N ALA A 106 3.58 -8.28 6.14
CA ALA A 106 2.24 -7.95 6.59
C ALA A 106 1.62 -9.05 7.47
N MET A 107 2.14 -10.29 7.42
CA MET A 107 1.70 -11.41 8.25
C MET A 107 1.99 -11.12 9.72
N ASP A 108 0.99 -11.34 10.57
CA ASP A 108 1.09 -11.14 12.01
C ASP A 108 1.56 -12.44 12.70
N MET A 109 2.79 -12.84 12.38
CA MET A 109 3.34 -14.13 12.80
C MET A 109 3.53 -14.20 14.33
N GLU A 110 3.89 -13.08 14.97
CA GLU A 110 4.01 -13.00 16.43
C GLU A 110 2.64 -13.17 17.10
N GLY A 111 1.62 -12.47 16.60
CA GLY A 111 0.25 -12.65 17.07
C GLY A 111 -0.23 -14.09 16.88
N ALA A 112 0.02 -14.69 15.72
CA ALA A 112 -0.38 -16.06 15.43
C ALA A 112 0.33 -17.08 16.33
N GLN A 113 1.61 -16.87 16.64
CA GLN A 113 2.38 -17.75 17.52
C GLN A 113 1.78 -17.80 18.94
N GLY A 114 1.25 -16.67 19.44
CA GLY A 114 0.55 -16.61 20.72
C GLY A 114 -0.80 -17.34 20.73
N HIS A 115 -1.35 -17.65 19.55
CA HIS A 115 -2.70 -18.17 19.36
C HIS A 115 -2.72 -19.48 18.56
N MET A 116 -1.67 -20.29 18.62
CA MET A 116 -1.59 -21.53 17.82
C MET A 116 -2.71 -22.54 18.14
N ASN A 117 -3.24 -22.55 19.37
CA ASN A 117 -4.31 -23.45 19.78
C ASN A 117 -5.72 -22.93 19.44
N ASP A 118 -5.86 -21.63 19.14
CA ASP A 118 -7.11 -20.94 18.87
C ASP A 118 -7.03 -20.04 17.62
N LEU A 119 -6.13 -20.39 16.70
CA LEU A 119 -5.69 -19.54 15.58
C LEU A 119 -6.86 -19.01 14.76
N ALA A 120 -7.84 -19.85 14.44
CA ALA A 120 -9.00 -19.46 13.66
C ALA A 120 -9.90 -18.45 14.38
N ALA A 121 -10.05 -18.58 15.70
CA ALA A 121 -10.86 -17.68 16.51
C ALA A 121 -10.18 -16.32 16.67
N TRP A 122 -8.88 -16.33 17.00
CA TRP A 122 -8.06 -15.12 17.05
C TRP A 122 -8.03 -14.39 15.71
N ALA A 123 -7.80 -15.11 14.61
CA ALA A 123 -7.80 -14.53 13.28
C ALA A 123 -9.15 -13.91 12.92
N GLY A 124 -10.26 -14.56 13.29
CA GLY A 124 -11.60 -13.99 13.14
C GLY A 124 -11.78 -12.68 13.92
N ALA A 125 -11.29 -12.62 15.15
CA ALA A 125 -11.35 -11.40 15.97
C ALA A 125 -10.51 -10.26 15.36
N GLU A 126 -9.28 -10.54 14.91
CA GLU A 126 -8.43 -9.56 14.25
C GLU A 126 -9.00 -9.10 12.89
N TYR A 127 -9.60 -10.03 12.13
CA TYR A 127 -10.30 -9.71 10.88
C TYR A 127 -11.44 -8.69 11.12
N ILE A 128 -12.24 -8.88 12.17
CA ILE A 128 -13.33 -7.97 12.55
C ILE A 128 -12.78 -6.64 13.04
N LYS A 129 -11.84 -6.67 14.00
CA LYS A 129 -11.21 -5.49 14.61
C LYS A 129 -10.62 -4.54 13.57
N ARG A 130 -10.11 -5.08 12.48
CA ARG A 130 -9.48 -4.33 11.38
C ARG A 130 -10.41 -4.00 10.23
N ASN A 131 -11.71 -4.31 10.36
CA ASN A 131 -12.73 -4.01 9.35
C ASN A 131 -12.41 -4.62 7.98
N CYS A 132 -11.79 -5.80 7.96
CA CYS A 132 -11.28 -6.45 6.74
C CYS A 132 -12.37 -6.72 5.69
N LYS A 133 -13.64 -6.87 6.11
CA LYS A 133 -14.79 -7.06 5.24
C LYS A 133 -15.03 -5.89 4.26
N TYR A 134 -14.57 -4.69 4.60
CA TYR A 134 -14.82 -3.47 3.82
C TYR A 134 -13.65 -3.06 2.93
N LEU A 135 -12.65 -3.94 2.79
CA LEU A 135 -11.55 -3.77 1.84
C LEU A 135 -11.95 -4.24 0.44
#